data_AF-A0A2A2T687-F1
#
_entry.id   AF-A0A2A2T687-F1
#
_cell.length_a   1.000
_cell.length_b   1.000
_cell.length_c   1.000
_cell.angle_alpha   90.00
_cell.angle_beta   90.00
_cell.angle_gamma   90.00
#
_symmetry.space_group_name_H-M   'P 1'
#
loop_
_entity.id
_entity.type
_entity.pdbx_description
1 polymer ?
#
loop_
_entity_poly.entity_id
_entity_poly.type
_entity_poly.pdbx_seq_one_letter_code
_entity_poly.pdbx_strand_id
1 'polypeptide(L)'
;MPTNPDLAARVRRLLIRHLPDGLAVDDITEKKMFGGLAFMVRGKLCVGISGRDCEVMLRIGKAQHDAVLEHEGVRTTVMKGREYRGYIDLDETAFPMLEDLLALALRHNQELTDAPPRRRKQKP
;
A
#
# COMPACT_ATOMS: atom_id res chain seq x y z
N MET A 1 -8.69 -2.26 -18.05
CA MET A 1 -7.76 -3.40 -18.21
C MET A 1 -7.81 -4.25 -16.96
N PRO A 2 -7.78 -5.59 -17.07
CA PRO A 2 -7.79 -6.45 -15.91
C PRO A 2 -6.51 -6.24 -15.10
N THR A 3 -6.64 -6.20 -13.78
CA THR A 3 -5.51 -6.25 -12.84
C THR A 3 -4.60 -7.42 -13.18
N ASN A 4 -3.28 -7.23 -13.11
CA ASN A 4 -2.32 -8.31 -13.31
C ASN A 4 -2.48 -9.37 -12.18
N PRO A 5 -3.04 -10.56 -12.48
CA PRO A 5 -3.36 -11.56 -11.46
C PRO A 5 -2.11 -12.16 -10.81
N ASP A 6 -1.01 -12.27 -11.55
CA ASP A 6 0.28 -12.75 -11.06
C ASP A 6 0.87 -11.82 -10.01
N LEU A 7 0.77 -10.51 -10.25
CA LEU A 7 1.23 -9.49 -9.31
C LEU A 7 0.38 -9.51 -8.03
N ALA A 8 -0.94 -9.67 -8.16
CA ALA A 8 -1.84 -9.84 -7.01
C ALA A 8 -1.50 -11.08 -6.18
N ALA A 9 -1.26 -12.22 -6.83
CA ALA A 9 -0.84 -13.44 -6.14
C ALA A 9 0.53 -13.29 -5.47
N ARG A 10 1.45 -12.51 -6.06
CA ARG A 10 2.77 -12.22 -5.48
C ARG A 10 2.65 -11.32 -4.25
N VAL A 11 1.93 -10.21 -4.34
CA VAL A 11 1.68 -9.30 -3.20
C VAL A 11 0.97 -10.04 -2.06
N ARG A 12 -0.03 -10.86 -2.36
CA ARG A 12 -0.72 -11.68 -1.34
C ARG A 12 0.25 -12.61 -0.61
N ARG A 13 1.13 -13.30 -1.34
CA ARG A 13 2.16 -14.17 -0.74
C ARG A 13 3.13 -13.39 0.14
N LEU A 14 3.58 -12.23 -0.33
CA LEU A 14 4.48 -11.36 0.44
C LEU A 14 3.80 -10.82 1.71
N LEU A 15 2.55 -10.40 1.61
CA LEU A 15 1.76 -9.97 2.77
C LEU A 15 1.73 -11.09 3.81
N ILE A 16 1.33 -12.30 3.42
CA ILE A 16 1.24 -13.47 4.31
C ILE A 16 2.59 -13.80 4.95
N ARG A 17 3.69 -13.67 4.20
CA ARG A 17 5.05 -13.95 4.67
C ARG A 17 5.56 -12.91 5.68
N HIS A 18 5.22 -11.65 5.48
CA HIS A 18 5.63 -10.52 6.32
C HIS A 18 4.54 -10.09 7.31
N LEU A 19 3.49 -10.90 7.48
CA LEU A 19 2.44 -10.64 8.46
C LEU A 19 3.09 -10.55 9.86
N PRO A 20 2.89 -9.46 10.61
CA PRO A 20 3.37 -9.36 11.98
C PRO A 20 2.67 -10.39 12.88
N ASP A 21 3.38 -10.80 13.94
CA ASP A 21 2.85 -11.69 14.96
C ASP A 21 1.53 -11.15 15.54
N GLY A 22 0.50 -12.00 15.52
CA GLY A 22 -0.86 -11.64 15.95
C GLY A 22 -1.81 -11.17 14.84
N LEU A 23 -1.40 -11.21 13.57
CA LEU A 23 -2.26 -10.91 12.43
C LEU A 23 -2.53 -12.16 11.60
N ALA A 24 -3.81 -12.48 11.38
CA ALA A 24 -4.19 -13.63 10.57
C ALA A 24 -4.33 -13.24 9.09
N VAL A 25 -4.26 -14.23 8.22
CA VAL A 25 -4.62 -14.05 6.81
C VAL A 25 -6.07 -13.57 6.62
N ASP A 26 -6.93 -13.86 7.59
CA ASP A 26 -8.34 -13.43 7.63
C ASP A 26 -8.49 -11.91 7.86
N ASP A 27 -7.50 -11.26 8.48
CA ASP A 27 -7.44 -9.81 8.62
C ASP A 27 -7.12 -9.10 7.29
N ILE A 28 -6.70 -9.84 6.27
CA ILE A 28 -6.43 -9.33 4.93
C ILE A 28 -7.71 -9.41 4.09
N THR A 29 -8.29 -8.27 3.76
CA THR A 29 -9.45 -8.17 2.87
C THR A 29 -9.06 -7.66 1.49
N GLU A 30 -9.37 -8.44 0.47
CA GLU A 30 -9.20 -8.06 -0.93
C GLU A 30 -10.43 -7.30 -1.45
N LYS A 31 -10.26 -6.06 -1.91
CA LYS A 31 -11.32 -5.25 -2.51
C LYS A 31 -10.93 -4.75 -3.89
N LYS A 32 -11.83 -4.90 -4.86
CA LYS A 32 -11.64 -4.29 -6.19
C LYS A 32 -11.85 -2.78 -6.09
N MET A 33 -10.76 -2.01 -6.16
CA MET A 33 -10.76 -0.54 -6.02
C MET A 33 -9.73 0.06 -6.99
N PHE A 34 -9.89 1.35 -7.32
CA PHE A 34 -8.98 2.10 -8.21
C PHE A 34 -8.80 1.50 -9.63
N GLY A 35 -9.76 0.69 -10.08
CA GLY A 35 -9.64 0.01 -11.38
C GLY A 35 -8.74 -1.22 -11.36
N GLY A 36 -8.42 -1.74 -10.18
CA GLY A 36 -7.69 -2.98 -9.97
C GLY A 36 -8.07 -3.66 -8.65
N LEU A 37 -7.09 -4.10 -7.86
CA LEU A 37 -7.26 -4.85 -6.62
C LEU A 37 -6.52 -4.18 -5.47
N ALA A 38 -7.19 -3.98 -4.35
CA ALA A 38 -6.62 -3.41 -3.14
C ALA A 38 -6.68 -4.41 -1.99
N PHE A 39 -5.57 -4.56 -1.28
CA PHE A 39 -5.46 -5.35 -0.08
C PHE A 39 -5.56 -4.42 1.13
N MET A 40 -6.61 -4.64 1.90
CA MET A 40 -6.82 -4.00 3.19
C MET A 40 -6.34 -4.94 4.28
N VAL A 41 -5.65 -4.40 5.28
CA VAL A 41 -5.21 -5.12 6.47
C VAL A 41 -5.92 -4.49 7.66
N ARG A 42 -6.65 -5.28 8.46
CA ARG A 42 -7.50 -4.79 9.58
C ARG A 42 -8.44 -3.65 9.18
N GLY A 43 -9.01 -3.75 7.98
CA GLY A 43 -9.91 -2.73 7.41
C GLY A 43 -9.23 -1.44 6.92
N LYS A 44 -7.89 -1.38 6.88
CA LYS A 44 -7.12 -0.24 6.36
C LYS A 44 -6.36 -0.61 5.10
N LEU A 45 -6.40 0.27 4.09
CA LEU A 45 -5.64 0.09 2.86
C LEU A 45 -4.13 -0.02 3.17
N CYS A 46 -3.51 -1.12 2.74
CA CYS A 46 -2.07 -1.36 2.86
C CYS A 46 -1.39 -1.27 1.49
N VAL A 47 -1.91 -2.02 0.52
CA VAL A 47 -1.37 -2.08 -0.85
C VAL A 47 -2.51 -2.17 -1.85
N GLY A 48 -2.36 -1.52 -2.99
CA GLY A 48 -3.24 -1.57 -4.15
C GLY A 48 -2.45 -1.99 -5.37
N ILE A 49 -3.13 -2.58 -6.34
CA ILE A 49 -2.58 -2.98 -7.63
C ILE A 49 -3.52 -2.39 -8.66
N SER A 50 -3.00 -1.52 -9.52
CA SER A 50 -3.77 -0.90 -10.59
C SER A 50 -3.26 -1.46 -11.93
N GLY A 51 -4.19 -1.70 -12.85
CA GLY A 51 -3.86 -2.09 -14.23
C GLY A 51 -3.72 -0.90 -15.18
N ARG A 52 -3.58 0.32 -14.65
CA ARG A 52 -3.46 1.58 -15.41
C ARG A 52 -2.29 2.38 -14.86
N ASP A 53 -1.26 2.58 -15.69
CA ASP A 53 -0.05 3.39 -15.54
C ASP A 53 0.84 3.13 -14.29
N CYS A 54 0.26 2.76 -13.16
CA CYS A 54 0.91 2.46 -11.89
C CYS A 54 0.58 1.01 -11.53
N GLU A 55 1.57 0.14 -11.43
CA GLU A 55 1.33 -1.28 -11.21
C GLU A 55 0.99 -1.58 -9.75
N VAL A 56 1.66 -0.93 -8.79
CA VAL A 56 1.41 -1.14 -7.36
C VAL A 56 1.35 0.18 -6.61
N MET A 57 0.34 0.38 -5.77
CA MET A 57 0.22 1.50 -4.84
C MET A 57 0.49 1.01 -3.42
N LEU A 58 1.39 1.61 -2.67
CA LEU A 58 1.67 1.24 -1.28
C LEU A 58 1.45 2.41 -0.32
N ARG A 59 0.95 2.09 0.87
CA ARG A 59 0.78 3.06 1.96
C ARG A 59 1.86 2.90 3.02
N ILE A 60 3.00 3.54 2.78
CA ILE A 60 4.17 3.52 3.69
C ILE A 60 4.13 4.62 4.76
N GLY A 61 3.19 5.55 4.67
CA GLY A 61 3.11 6.69 5.59
C GLY A 61 4.11 7.80 5.27
N LYS A 62 3.97 8.95 5.91
CA LYS A 62 4.76 10.15 5.59
C LYS A 62 6.23 10.07 6.00
N ALA A 63 6.56 9.24 6.99
CA ALA A 63 7.92 9.14 7.54
C ALA A 63 8.91 8.54 6.53
N GLN A 64 8.46 7.53 5.79
CA GLN A 64 9.27 6.81 4.80
C GLN A 64 9.13 7.39 3.39
N HIS A 65 8.13 8.26 3.17
CA HIS A 65 7.75 8.75 1.84
C HIS A 65 8.87 9.47 1.10
N ASP A 66 9.61 10.36 1.76
CA ASP A 66 10.68 11.13 1.10
C ASP A 66 11.84 10.22 0.70
N ALA A 67 12.25 9.32 1.60
CA ALA A 67 13.36 8.40 1.38
C ALA A 67 13.12 7.45 0.20
N VAL A 68 11.89 6.95 0.04
CA VAL A 68 11.59 6.02 -1.06
C VAL A 68 11.47 6.72 -2.41
N LEU A 69 11.16 8.02 -2.44
CA LEU A 69 11.07 8.79 -3.68
C LEU A 69 12.43 9.05 -4.32
N GLU A 70 13.52 8.86 -3.57
CA GLU A 70 14.88 8.90 -4.10
C GLU A 70 15.18 7.70 -5.02
N HIS A 71 14.36 6.65 -4.95
CA HIS A 71 14.53 5.44 -5.75
C HIS A 71 13.81 5.52 -7.10
N GLU A 72 14.49 5.03 -8.13
CA GLU A 72 13.92 4.93 -9.48
C GLU A 72 12.73 3.95 -9.48
N GLY A 73 11.66 4.32 -10.18
CA GLY A 73 10.42 3.53 -10.25
C GLY A 73 9.44 3.76 -9.09
N VAL A 74 9.76 4.68 -8.17
CA VAL A 74 8.87 5.12 -7.08
C VAL A 74 8.37 6.53 -7.36
N ARG A 75 7.07 6.75 -7.26
CA ARG A 75 6.46 8.08 -7.41
C ARG A 75 5.39 8.33 -6.36
N THR A 76 5.13 9.59 -6.05
CA THR A 76 4.03 9.92 -5.12
C THR A 76 2.70 9.63 -5.81
N THR A 77 1.77 9.00 -5.09
CA THR A 77 0.45 8.76 -5.64
C THR A 77 -0.27 10.08 -5.88
N VAL A 78 -0.72 10.31 -7.12
CA VAL A 78 -1.49 11.48 -7.51
C VAL A 78 -2.94 11.06 -7.76
N MET A 79 -3.88 11.54 -6.94
CA MET A 79 -5.32 11.36 -7.21
C MET A 79 -5.98 12.71 -7.49
N LYS A 80 -6.64 12.83 -8.65
CA LYS A 80 -7.32 14.06 -9.09
C LYS A 80 -6.42 15.31 -9.06
N GLY A 81 -5.16 15.16 -9.48
CA GLY A 81 -4.18 16.25 -9.50
C GLY A 81 -3.65 16.67 -8.13
N ARG A 82 -3.85 15.85 -7.09
CA ARG A 82 -3.28 16.07 -5.76
C ARG A 82 -2.36 14.93 -5.37
N GLU A 83 -1.16 15.28 -4.92
CA GLU A 83 -0.17 14.34 -4.38
C GLU A 83 -0.57 13.91 -2.97
N TYR A 84 -0.75 12.60 -2.77
CA TYR A 84 -1.11 12.02 -1.48
C TYR A 84 0.14 11.57 -0.73
N ARG A 85 0.77 12.50 -0.01
CA ARG A 85 1.95 12.19 0.82
C ARG A 85 1.66 11.04 1.79
N GLY A 86 2.46 9.98 1.66
CA GLY A 86 2.36 8.72 2.40
C GLY A 86 1.74 7.56 1.60
N TYR A 87 1.33 7.84 0.35
CA TYR A 87 0.97 6.86 -0.66
C TYR A 87 1.93 7.01 -1.82
N ILE A 88 2.52 5.90 -2.22
CA ILE A 88 3.44 5.83 -3.35
C ILE A 88 2.89 4.87 -4.39
N ASP A 89 3.18 5.17 -5.65
CA ASP A 89 3.01 4.25 -6.77
C ASP A 89 4.37 3.70 -7.18
N LEU A 90 4.37 2.43 -7.55
CA LEU A 90 5.50 1.60 -7.90
C LEU A 90 5.28 1.06 -9.32
N ASP A 91 6.30 1.14 -10.15
CA ASP A 91 6.38 0.44 -11.44
C ASP A 91 7.37 -0.74 -11.40
N GLU A 92 7.42 -1.49 -12.49
CA GLU A 92 8.27 -2.67 -12.68
C GLU A 92 9.73 -2.46 -12.27
N THR A 93 10.27 -1.26 -12.45
CA THR A 93 11.67 -0.92 -12.13
C THR A 93 11.94 -1.06 -10.64
N ALA A 94 10.94 -0.72 -9.81
CA ALA A 94 11.01 -0.79 -8.36
C ALA A 94 10.43 -2.09 -7.78
N PHE A 95 10.06 -3.09 -8.60
CA PHE A 95 9.60 -4.40 -8.12
C PHE A 95 10.60 -5.14 -7.21
N PRO A 96 11.93 -5.03 -7.37
CA PRO A 96 12.88 -5.58 -6.41
C PRO A 96 12.69 -5.02 -5.00
N MET A 97 12.23 -3.76 -4.88
CA MET A 97 11.96 -3.09 -3.61
C MET A 97 10.54 -3.33 -3.09
N LEU A 98 9.67 -3.96 -3.87
CA LEU A 98 8.27 -4.19 -3.49
C LEU A 98 8.16 -4.90 -2.14
N GLU A 99 9.01 -5.90 -1.87
CA GLU A 99 9.00 -6.62 -0.59
C GLU A 99 9.33 -5.69 0.59
N ASP A 100 10.37 -4.87 0.46
CA ASP A 100 10.81 -3.95 1.50
C ASP A 100 9.76 -2.85 1.76
N LEU A 101 9.23 -2.25 0.69
CA LEU A 101 8.16 -1.25 0.75
C LEU A 101 6.87 -1.83 1.32
N LEU A 102 6.57 -3.09 1.04
CA LEU A 102 5.41 -3.77 1.61
C LEU A 102 5.58 -3.99 3.12
N ALA A 103 6.77 -4.38 3.57
CA ALA A 103 7.09 -4.49 4.98
C ALA A 103 6.95 -3.13 5.70
N LEU A 104 7.39 -2.05 5.06
CA LEU A 104 7.20 -0.68 5.55
C LEU A 104 5.71 -0.29 5.63
N ALA A 105 4.93 -0.61 4.61
CA ALA A 105 3.49 -0.36 4.59
C ALA A 105 2.75 -1.15 5.68
N LEU A 106 3.12 -2.41 5.89
CA LEU A 106 2.57 -3.25 6.96
C LEU A 106 2.88 -2.68 8.34
N ARG A 107 4.14 -2.31 8.59
CA ARG A 107 4.56 -1.67 9.84
C ARG A 107 3.75 -0.40 10.11
N HIS A 108 3.61 0.47 9.10
CA HIS A 108 2.81 1.68 9.23
C HIS A 108 1.32 1.38 9.49
N ASN A 109 0.77 0.34 8.86
CA ASN A 109 -0.61 -0.09 9.08
C ASN A 109 -0.83 -0.60 10.51
N GLN A 110 0.14 -1.35 11.05
CA GLN A 110 0.14 -1.80 12.43
C GLN A 110 0.19 -0.61 13.39
N GLU A 111 1.10 0.35 13.20
CA GLU A 111 1.16 1.58 13.99
C GLU A 111 -0.15 2.36 13.93
N LEU A 112 -0.79 2.45 12.76
CA LEU A 112 -2.09 3.10 12.62
C LEU A 112 -3.20 2.38 13.38
N THR A 113 -3.07 1.08 13.62
CA THR A 113 -4.08 0.24 14.28
C THR A 113 -3.88 0.18 15.77
N ASP A 114 -2.63 0.21 16.23
CA ASP A 114 -2.29 0.41 17.63
C ASP A 114 -2.56 1.85 18.08
N ALA A 115 -2.32 2.82 17.19
CA ALA A 115 -2.63 4.21 17.48
C ALA A 115 -4.14 4.43 17.69
N PRO A 116 -4.54 5.19 18.73
CA PRO A 116 -5.94 5.54 18.92
C PRO A 116 -6.49 6.24 17.67
N PRO A 117 -7.76 6.00 17.30
CA PRO A 117 -8.34 6.61 16.11
C PRO A 117 -8.13 8.12 16.17
N ARG A 118 -7.38 8.66 15.21
CA ARG A 118 -7.20 10.12 15.11
C ARG A 118 -8.60 10.74 15.07
N ARG A 119 -8.95 11.51 16.10
CA ARG A 119 -10.14 12.38 16.09
C ARG A 119 -10.16 13.10 14.74
N ARG A 120 -11.13 12.77 13.88
CA ARG A 120 -11.41 13.56 12.67
C ARG A 120 -11.62 14.99 13.15
N LYS A 121 -10.72 15.91 12.79
CA LYS A 121 -11.00 17.34 12.93
C LYS A 121 -12.19 17.62 12.02
N GLN A 122 -13.36 17.73 12.64
CA GLN A 122 -14.58 18.21 12.01
C GLN A 122 -14.25 19.62 11.51
N LYS A 123 -14.39 19.83 10.20
CA LYS A 123 -14.12 21.13 9.57
C LYS A 123 -15.26 22.08 10.00
N PRO A 124 -14.96 23.33 10.42
CA PRO A 124 -15.95 24.28 10.93
C PRO A 124 -16.98 24.68 9.87
#